data_AF-I0YZ38-F1
#
_entry.id   AF-I0YZ38-F1
#
_cell.length_a   1.000
_cell.length_b   1.000
_cell.length_c   1.000
_cell.angle_alpha   90.00
_cell.angle_beta   90.00
_cell.angle_gamma   90.00
#
_symmetry.space_group_name_H-M   'P 1'
#
loop_
_entity.id
_entity.type
_entity.pdbx_description
1 polymer ?
#
loop_
_entity_poly.entity_id
_entity_poly.type
_entity_poly.pdbx_seq_one_letter_code
_entity_poly.pdbx_strand_id
1 'polypeptide(L)'
;MAVFRASLLLFALLALGGDAAVTGGGTAIADAQAQAAVQTGLNGLSGGDAQAAAQAIASTDTTGEAQAFAKATAQAYTQAADPDAFAQTYAQAFAQAATTNVNAAALATAQAAAQGGATADAFAKASAKAFAAGGAQARAFAKAYAAAIAQYGCDQIKPLLARGAQAQAQASGGGTGFAGASASAEAQAIQQCLGGSSSQATATAKAEATSFGGSANAVAKAEATSTAGRKMLRAARAA
;
A
#
# COMPACT_ATOMS: atom_id res chain seq x y z
N MET A 1 20.62 8.55 -30.04
CA MET A 1 19.32 8.54 -30.75
C MET A 1 19.21 7.23 -31.52
N ALA A 2 18.50 6.24 -30.98
CA ALA A 2 17.84 5.16 -31.71
C ALA A 2 17.35 4.12 -30.69
N VAL A 3 16.19 3.52 -30.99
CA VAL A 3 15.64 2.28 -30.43
C VAL A 3 14.97 2.38 -29.05
N PHE A 4 13.66 2.65 -29.03
CA PHE A 4 12.62 1.78 -28.44
C PHE A 4 11.23 2.41 -28.70
N ARG A 5 10.84 2.44 -29.98
CA ARG A 5 9.46 2.66 -30.41
C ARG A 5 9.05 1.44 -31.24
N ALA A 6 8.78 0.33 -30.56
CA ALA A 6 8.22 -0.87 -31.15
C ALA A 6 7.63 -1.77 -30.06
N SER A 7 6.34 -1.61 -29.77
CA SER A 7 5.39 -2.66 -29.34
C SER A 7 4.06 -2.06 -28.90
N LEU A 8 3.53 -1.13 -29.71
CA LEU A 8 2.18 -0.59 -29.53
C LEU A 8 1.31 -1.03 -30.71
N LEU A 9 1.21 -2.35 -30.95
CA LEU A 9 0.37 -2.94 -32.01
C LEU A 9 0.29 -4.47 -31.93
N LEU A 10 -0.08 -5.05 -30.78
CA LEU A 10 -0.69 -6.40 -30.73
C LEU A 10 -1.29 -6.72 -29.34
N PHE A 11 -2.43 -6.10 -29.01
CA PHE A 11 -3.37 -6.71 -28.06
C PHE A 11 -4.74 -6.77 -28.73
N ALA A 12 -4.76 -7.48 -29.86
CA ALA A 12 -5.98 -7.95 -30.48
C ALA A 12 -6.28 -9.33 -29.91
N LEU A 13 -7.45 -9.44 -29.29
CA LEU A 13 -8.34 -10.59 -29.45
C LEU A 13 -7.82 -11.95 -28.92
N LEU A 14 -8.06 -12.24 -27.64
CA LEU A 14 -8.28 -13.63 -27.21
C LEU A 14 -9.33 -13.69 -26.08
N ALA A 15 -10.56 -13.32 -26.42
CA ALA A 15 -11.76 -13.73 -25.70
C ALA A 15 -12.53 -14.69 -26.62
N LEU A 16 -12.23 -15.98 -26.53
CA LEU A 16 -12.96 -17.05 -27.20
C LEU A 16 -13.06 -18.25 -26.26
N GLY A 17 -14.29 -18.51 -25.80
CA GLY A 17 -14.71 -19.82 -25.28
C GLY A 17 -15.36 -19.78 -23.90
N GLY A 18 -16.69 -19.70 -23.85
CA GLY A 18 -17.47 -20.04 -22.65
C GLY A 18 -18.81 -19.32 -22.53
N ASP A 19 -19.84 -19.81 -23.23
CA ASP A 19 -21.24 -19.39 -23.16
C ASP A 19 -21.83 -19.40 -21.73
N ALA A 20 -22.37 -18.26 -21.27
CA ALA A 20 -23.68 -18.16 -20.57
C ALA A 20 -23.98 -16.72 -20.08
N ALA A 21 -25.23 -16.30 -20.31
CA ALA A 21 -25.94 -15.17 -19.71
C ALA A 21 -25.58 -13.73 -20.18
N VAL A 22 -26.23 -13.36 -21.28
CA VAL A 22 -26.48 -11.98 -21.72
C VAL A 22 -27.44 -11.28 -20.73
N THR A 23 -26.87 -10.67 -19.69
CA THR A 23 -27.48 -9.54 -18.96
C THR A 23 -26.43 -8.63 -18.29
N GLY A 24 -25.14 -8.83 -18.61
CA GLY A 24 -23.99 -8.09 -18.05
C GLY A 24 -23.05 -7.46 -19.09
N GLY A 25 -23.53 -7.17 -20.30
CA GLY A 25 -22.68 -6.64 -21.39
C GLY A 25 -22.07 -5.26 -21.12
N GLY A 26 -22.68 -4.45 -20.25
CA GLY A 26 -22.15 -3.14 -19.86
C GLY A 26 -20.97 -3.21 -18.90
N THR A 27 -20.94 -4.19 -18.00
CA THR A 27 -19.86 -4.32 -17.00
C THR A 27 -18.60 -4.96 -17.59
N ALA A 28 -18.73 -5.87 -18.56
CA ALA A 28 -17.57 -6.50 -19.20
C ALA A 28 -16.71 -5.52 -20.03
N ILE A 29 -17.33 -4.53 -20.68
CA ILE A 29 -16.60 -3.52 -21.46
C ILE A 29 -15.91 -2.51 -20.54
N ALA A 30 -16.57 -2.10 -19.46
CA ALA A 30 -15.97 -1.23 -18.45
C ALA A 30 -14.78 -1.91 -17.75
N ASP A 31 -14.89 -3.21 -17.44
CA ASP A 31 -13.81 -4.00 -16.86
C ASP A 31 -12.63 -4.13 -17.84
N ALA A 32 -12.89 -4.40 -19.12
CA ALA A 32 -11.84 -4.45 -20.14
C ALA A 32 -11.12 -3.11 -20.37
N GLN A 33 -11.85 -1.99 -20.33
CA GLN A 33 -11.28 -0.65 -20.44
C GLN A 33 -10.47 -0.27 -19.20
N ALA A 34 -10.98 -0.60 -18.00
CA ALA A 34 -10.24 -0.46 -16.76
C ALA A 34 -8.95 -1.29 -16.78
N GLN A 35 -9.02 -2.54 -17.24
CA GLN A 35 -7.84 -3.40 -17.40
C GLN A 35 -6.83 -2.80 -18.39
N ALA A 36 -7.25 -2.24 -19.52
CA ALA A 36 -6.33 -1.65 -20.50
C ALA A 36 -5.61 -0.38 -19.97
N ALA A 37 -6.33 0.49 -19.25
CA ALA A 37 -5.75 1.66 -18.59
C ALA A 37 -4.75 1.24 -17.50
N VAL A 38 -5.12 0.25 -16.71
CA VAL A 38 -4.27 -0.35 -15.68
C VAL A 38 -3.03 -1.01 -16.31
N GLN A 39 -3.17 -1.76 -17.40
CA GLN A 39 -2.07 -2.41 -18.12
C GLN A 39 -1.02 -1.39 -18.57
N THR A 40 -1.48 -0.22 -19.05
CA THR A 40 -0.60 0.88 -19.46
C THR A 40 0.18 1.43 -18.27
N GLY A 41 -0.47 1.62 -17.12
CA GLY A 41 0.19 2.03 -15.88
C GLY A 41 1.19 0.99 -15.34
N LEU A 42 0.91 -0.31 -15.50
CA LEU A 42 1.78 -1.40 -15.07
C LEU A 42 3.01 -1.59 -15.95
N ASN A 43 2.86 -1.37 -17.26
CA ASN A 43 4.00 -1.28 -18.16
C ASN A 43 4.91 -0.13 -17.72
N GLY A 44 4.31 0.96 -17.22
CA GLY A 44 5.03 2.02 -16.53
C GLY A 44 5.79 1.50 -15.31
N LEU A 45 5.14 0.78 -14.38
CA LEU A 45 5.81 0.21 -13.20
C LEU A 45 6.98 -0.71 -13.54
N SER A 46 6.81 -1.57 -14.54
CA SER A 46 7.87 -2.48 -15.02
C SER A 46 9.00 -1.73 -15.73
N GLY A 47 8.68 -0.62 -16.39
CA GLY A 47 9.64 0.28 -17.03
C GLY A 47 10.22 1.37 -16.10
N GLY A 48 9.81 1.42 -14.83
CA GLY A 48 10.22 2.46 -13.89
C GLY A 48 9.51 3.82 -14.04
N ASP A 49 8.46 3.91 -14.85
CA ASP A 49 7.61 5.10 -15.01
C ASP A 49 6.52 5.13 -13.93
N ALA A 50 6.84 5.78 -12.82
CA ALA A 50 5.91 6.03 -11.72
C ALA A 50 4.72 6.93 -12.12
N GLN A 51 4.85 7.73 -13.17
CA GLN A 51 3.89 8.77 -13.50
C GLN A 51 2.67 8.20 -14.24
N ALA A 52 2.89 7.25 -15.15
CA ALA A 52 1.81 6.48 -15.77
C ALA A 52 1.01 5.67 -14.73
N ALA A 53 1.71 5.05 -13.79
CA ALA A 53 1.09 4.32 -12.70
C ALA A 53 0.31 5.23 -11.74
N ALA A 54 0.83 6.43 -11.46
CA ALA A 54 0.12 7.42 -10.65
C ALA A 54 -1.20 7.84 -11.28
N GLN A 55 -1.22 8.06 -12.60
CA GLN A 55 -2.44 8.41 -13.33
C GLN A 55 -3.47 7.27 -13.31
N ALA A 56 -3.03 6.02 -13.45
CA ALA A 56 -3.90 4.86 -13.35
C ALA A 56 -4.55 4.74 -11.95
N ILE A 57 -3.78 4.97 -10.88
CA ILE A 57 -4.35 5.00 -9.52
C ILE A 57 -5.30 6.18 -9.35
N ALA A 58 -4.92 7.38 -9.80
CA ALA A 58 -5.71 8.59 -9.59
C ALA A 58 -7.04 8.61 -10.36
N SER A 59 -7.15 7.82 -11.43
CA SER A 59 -8.37 7.64 -12.23
C SER A 59 -9.26 6.48 -11.75
N THR A 60 -8.86 5.80 -10.67
CA THR A 60 -9.65 4.73 -10.08
C THR A 60 -10.79 5.31 -9.25
N ASP A 61 -11.96 5.50 -9.86
CA ASP A 61 -13.11 6.13 -9.20
C ASP A 61 -14.17 5.12 -8.76
N THR A 62 -14.14 3.90 -9.31
CA THR A 62 -15.10 2.83 -9.01
C THR A 62 -14.45 1.60 -8.40
N THR A 63 -15.23 0.84 -7.63
CA THR A 63 -14.76 -0.41 -7.02
C THR A 63 -14.27 -1.43 -8.06
N GLY A 64 -14.90 -1.49 -9.23
CA GLY A 64 -14.49 -2.38 -10.33
C GLY A 64 -13.11 -2.02 -10.88
N GLU A 65 -12.85 -0.73 -11.14
CA GLU A 65 -11.54 -0.25 -11.57
C GLU A 65 -10.47 -0.53 -10.52
N ALA A 66 -10.79 -0.35 -9.24
CA ALA A 66 -9.86 -0.61 -8.15
C ALA A 66 -9.53 -2.10 -8.02
N GLN A 67 -10.51 -2.97 -8.27
CA GLN A 67 -10.29 -4.42 -8.31
C GLN A 67 -9.41 -4.81 -9.51
N ALA A 68 -9.67 -4.26 -10.69
CA ALA A 68 -8.85 -4.47 -11.87
C ALA A 68 -7.40 -4.01 -11.61
N PHE A 69 -7.23 -2.82 -11.04
CA PHE A 69 -5.93 -2.28 -10.63
C PHE A 69 -5.20 -3.20 -9.64
N ALA A 70 -5.90 -3.66 -8.60
CA ALA A 70 -5.31 -4.54 -7.60
C ALA A 70 -4.92 -5.93 -8.16
N LYS A 71 -5.72 -6.52 -9.06
CA LYS A 71 -5.38 -7.81 -9.72
C LYS A 71 -4.15 -7.66 -10.59
N ALA A 72 -4.12 -6.60 -11.38
CA ALA A 72 -3.06 -6.37 -12.33
C ALA A 72 -1.76 -5.96 -11.60
N THR A 73 -1.84 -5.22 -10.49
CA THR A 73 -0.71 -4.98 -9.57
C THR A 73 -0.15 -6.30 -9.04
N ALA A 74 -1.00 -7.25 -8.65
CA ALA A 74 -0.56 -8.59 -8.25
C ALA A 74 0.24 -9.28 -9.36
N GLN A 75 -0.31 -9.30 -10.59
CA GLN A 75 0.35 -9.92 -11.74
C GLN A 75 1.71 -9.27 -12.04
N ALA A 76 1.76 -7.94 -12.11
CA ALA A 76 3.00 -7.20 -12.36
C ALA A 76 4.04 -7.45 -11.25
N TYR A 77 3.61 -7.47 -9.99
CA TYR A 77 4.50 -7.77 -8.87
C TYR A 77 5.08 -9.19 -8.96
N THR A 78 4.27 -10.18 -9.32
CA THR A 78 4.74 -11.57 -9.48
C THR A 78 5.64 -11.77 -10.69
N GLN A 79 5.50 -10.93 -11.73
CA GLN A 79 6.31 -10.98 -12.95
C GLN A 79 7.55 -10.07 -12.88
N ALA A 80 7.63 -9.18 -11.89
CA ALA A 80 8.73 -8.25 -11.75
C ALA A 80 10.04 -9.02 -11.49
N ALA A 81 11.03 -8.80 -12.36
CA ALA A 81 12.37 -9.35 -12.18
C ALA A 81 13.03 -8.85 -10.87
N ASP A 82 12.69 -7.62 -10.46
CA ASP A 82 13.11 -7.02 -9.20
C ASP A 82 11.88 -6.49 -8.42
N PRO A 83 11.37 -7.26 -7.45
CA PRO A 83 10.25 -6.85 -6.60
C PRO A 83 10.52 -5.60 -5.78
N ASP A 84 11.78 -5.29 -5.47
CA ASP A 84 12.17 -4.12 -4.70
C ASP A 84 12.15 -2.86 -5.57
N ALA A 85 12.65 -2.93 -6.80
CA ALA A 85 12.52 -1.84 -7.77
C ALA A 85 11.04 -1.55 -8.05
N PHE A 86 10.22 -2.59 -8.25
CA PHE A 86 8.77 -2.45 -8.40
C PHE A 86 8.14 -1.71 -7.21
N ALA A 87 8.43 -2.15 -5.99
CA ALA A 87 7.88 -1.53 -4.78
C ALA A 87 8.27 -0.05 -4.65
N GLN A 88 9.46 0.33 -5.11
CA GLN A 88 9.92 1.72 -5.07
C GLN A 88 9.20 2.60 -6.09
N THR A 89 9.05 2.13 -7.33
CA THR A 89 8.27 2.81 -8.36
C THR A 89 6.80 2.92 -7.95
N TYR A 90 6.24 1.85 -7.38
CA TYR A 90 4.87 1.84 -6.86
C TYR A 90 4.68 2.84 -5.72
N ALA A 91 5.65 2.95 -4.80
CA ALA A 91 5.61 3.92 -3.72
C ALA A 91 5.57 5.37 -4.25
N GLN A 92 6.37 5.69 -5.27
CA GLN A 92 6.37 7.00 -5.93
C GLN A 92 5.03 7.28 -6.61
N ALA A 93 4.55 6.32 -7.42
CA ALA A 93 3.30 6.41 -8.15
C ALA A 93 2.11 6.64 -7.23
N PHE A 94 2.02 5.83 -6.17
CA PHE A 94 0.95 5.91 -5.19
C PHE A 94 0.96 7.22 -4.42
N ALA A 95 2.15 7.72 -4.02
CA ALA A 95 2.25 9.00 -3.34
C ALA A 95 1.78 10.17 -4.22
N GLN A 96 2.12 10.15 -5.51
CA GLN A 96 1.63 11.12 -6.47
C GLN A 96 0.11 11.02 -6.64
N ALA A 97 -0.41 9.80 -6.81
CA ALA A 97 -1.84 9.56 -6.97
C ALA A 97 -2.65 10.01 -5.74
N ALA A 98 -2.21 9.71 -4.52
CA ALA A 98 -2.87 10.12 -3.28
C ALA A 98 -2.84 11.64 -3.06
N THR A 99 -1.88 12.34 -3.67
CA THR A 99 -1.84 13.81 -3.70
C THR A 99 -2.90 14.38 -4.64
N THR A 100 -3.11 13.73 -5.78
CA THR A 100 -4.10 14.15 -6.79
C THR A 100 -5.54 13.75 -6.41
N ASN A 101 -5.75 12.51 -5.99
CA ASN A 101 -7.05 11.94 -5.65
C ASN A 101 -6.91 10.96 -4.47
N VAL A 102 -7.12 11.47 -3.26
CA VAL A 102 -7.02 10.66 -2.02
C VAL A 102 -8.08 9.56 -1.95
N ASN A 103 -9.27 9.77 -2.55
CA ASN A 103 -10.36 8.79 -2.53
C ASN A 103 -10.01 7.59 -3.40
N ALA A 104 -9.45 7.83 -4.59
CA ALA A 104 -8.97 6.77 -5.47
C ALA A 104 -7.84 5.96 -4.81
N ALA A 105 -6.89 6.65 -4.15
CA ALA A 105 -5.84 5.99 -3.38
C ALA A 105 -6.39 5.17 -2.19
N ALA A 106 -7.40 5.68 -1.49
CA ALA A 106 -8.07 4.98 -0.40
C ALA A 106 -8.79 3.72 -0.89
N LEU A 107 -9.51 3.82 -2.01
CA LEU A 107 -10.19 2.71 -2.64
C LEU A 107 -9.20 1.65 -3.15
N ALA A 108 -8.10 2.06 -3.78
CA ALA A 108 -7.02 1.15 -4.18
C ALA A 108 -6.39 0.45 -2.95
N THR A 109 -6.23 1.15 -1.84
CA THR A 109 -5.75 0.58 -0.56
C THR A 109 -6.73 -0.47 -0.04
N ALA A 110 -8.03 -0.17 -0.03
CA ALA A 110 -9.06 -1.11 0.41
C ALA A 110 -9.11 -2.37 -0.47
N GLN A 111 -8.98 -2.22 -1.80
CA GLN A 111 -8.94 -3.37 -2.70
C GLN A 111 -7.66 -4.19 -2.57
N ALA A 112 -6.51 -3.56 -2.33
CA ALA A 112 -5.28 -4.29 -2.02
C ALA A 112 -5.45 -5.13 -0.73
N ALA A 113 -6.12 -4.57 0.28
CA ALA A 113 -6.43 -5.29 1.51
C ALA A 113 -7.40 -6.45 1.29
N ALA A 114 -8.46 -6.22 0.51
CA ALA A 114 -9.48 -7.23 0.21
C ALA A 114 -8.95 -8.39 -0.65
N GLN A 115 -8.09 -8.11 -1.63
CA GLN A 115 -7.49 -9.16 -2.47
C GLN A 115 -6.42 -9.97 -1.75
N GLY A 116 -5.69 -9.35 -0.83
CA GLY A 116 -4.61 -10.03 -0.11
C GLY A 116 -3.48 -10.48 -1.04
N GLY A 117 -2.85 -11.60 -0.70
CA GLY A 117 -1.82 -12.25 -1.54
C GLY A 117 -0.72 -11.31 -2.02
N ALA A 118 -0.33 -11.46 -3.29
CA ALA A 118 0.70 -10.67 -3.94
C ALA A 118 0.37 -9.16 -4.01
N THR A 119 -0.90 -8.78 -4.13
CA THR A 119 -1.29 -7.36 -4.13
C THR A 119 -1.01 -6.70 -2.79
N ALA A 120 -1.41 -7.36 -1.70
CA ALA A 120 -1.15 -6.86 -0.36
C ALA A 120 0.35 -6.84 -0.04
N ASP A 121 1.13 -7.81 -0.55
CA ASP A 121 2.59 -7.84 -0.38
C ASP A 121 3.29 -6.72 -1.15
N ALA A 122 2.88 -6.46 -2.40
CA ALA A 122 3.36 -5.35 -3.21
C ALA A 122 3.09 -4.01 -2.52
N PHE A 123 1.86 -3.81 -2.05
CA PHE A 123 1.45 -2.62 -1.34
C PHE A 123 2.21 -2.46 -0.02
N ALA A 124 2.36 -3.55 0.75
CA ALA A 124 3.09 -3.55 2.01
C ALA A 124 4.55 -3.12 1.81
N LYS A 125 5.27 -3.72 0.85
CA LYS A 125 6.65 -3.32 0.52
C LYS A 125 6.74 -1.87 0.05
N ALA A 126 5.82 -1.43 -0.81
CA ALA A 126 5.81 -0.05 -1.27
C ALA A 126 5.56 0.94 -0.12
N SER A 127 4.61 0.64 0.77
CA SER A 127 4.35 1.46 1.95
C SER A 127 5.56 1.49 2.89
N ALA A 128 6.23 0.36 3.10
CA ALA A 128 7.47 0.29 3.88
C ALA A 128 8.57 1.17 3.27
N LYS A 129 8.75 1.14 1.95
CA LYS A 129 9.70 2.02 1.24
C LYS A 129 9.33 3.49 1.35
N ALA A 130 8.05 3.84 1.19
CA ALA A 130 7.57 5.21 1.35
C ALA A 130 7.81 5.74 2.77
N PHE A 131 7.56 4.92 3.79
CA PHE A 131 7.79 5.29 5.18
C PHE A 131 9.27 5.34 5.55
N ALA A 132 10.10 4.47 4.98
CA ALA A 132 11.55 4.53 5.13
C ALA A 132 12.14 5.79 4.47
N ALA A 133 11.62 6.18 3.29
CA ALA A 133 11.99 7.42 2.62
C ALA A 133 11.49 8.67 3.38
N GLY A 134 10.37 8.56 4.10
CA GLY A 134 9.79 9.65 4.86
C GLY A 134 9.13 10.72 3.97
N GLY A 135 9.08 11.96 4.47
CA GLY A 135 8.66 13.13 3.70
C GLY A 135 7.24 13.04 3.12
N ALA A 136 7.09 13.49 1.87
CA ALA A 136 5.79 13.53 1.18
C ALA A 136 5.22 12.14 0.89
N GLN A 137 6.08 11.16 0.59
CA GLN A 137 5.64 9.78 0.28
C GLN A 137 5.01 9.12 1.50
N ALA A 138 5.70 9.17 2.65
CA ALA A 138 5.17 8.68 3.91
C ALA A 138 3.81 9.31 4.26
N ARG A 139 3.68 10.64 4.10
CA ARG A 139 2.44 11.36 4.36
C ARG A 139 1.31 10.94 3.42
N ALA A 140 1.60 10.77 2.13
CA ALA A 140 0.61 10.36 1.15
C ALA A 140 0.05 8.96 1.44
N PHE A 141 0.90 8.01 1.84
CA PHE A 141 0.46 6.69 2.30
C PHE A 141 -0.35 6.76 3.60
N ALA A 142 0.11 7.52 4.59
CA ALA A 142 -0.63 7.70 5.85
C ALA A 142 -2.03 8.27 5.61
N LYS A 143 -2.14 9.28 4.75
CA LYS A 143 -3.41 9.89 4.36
C LYS A 143 -4.33 8.91 3.64
N ALA A 144 -3.80 8.12 2.71
CA ALA A 144 -4.59 7.11 2.00
C ALA A 144 -5.09 6.00 2.93
N TYR A 145 -4.26 5.54 3.87
CA TYR A 145 -4.69 4.59 4.92
C TYR A 145 -5.77 5.19 5.82
N ALA A 146 -5.60 6.44 6.28
CA ALA A 146 -6.60 7.11 7.11
C ALA A 146 -7.94 7.26 6.38
N ALA A 147 -7.90 7.65 5.09
CA ALA A 147 -9.09 7.73 4.24
C ALA A 147 -9.72 6.34 4.01
N ALA A 148 -8.92 5.30 3.78
CA ALA A 148 -9.41 3.94 3.62
C ALA A 148 -10.08 3.42 4.91
N ILE A 149 -9.49 3.67 6.08
CA ILE A 149 -10.09 3.31 7.37
C ILE A 149 -11.39 4.06 7.60
N ALA A 150 -11.44 5.35 7.27
CA ALA A 150 -12.64 6.17 7.42
C ALA A 150 -13.79 5.70 6.51
N GLN A 151 -13.48 5.24 5.29
CA GLN A 151 -14.49 4.82 4.31
C GLN A 151 -14.90 3.35 4.43
N TYR A 152 -13.94 2.45 4.66
CA TYR A 152 -14.12 0.99 4.58
C TYR A 152 -14.05 0.30 5.95
N GLY A 153 -13.72 1.06 7.00
CA GLY A 153 -13.58 0.54 8.35
C GLY A 153 -12.24 -0.13 8.62
N CYS A 154 -11.91 -0.27 9.90
CA CYS A 154 -10.63 -0.83 10.31
C CYS A 154 -10.46 -2.29 9.93
N ASP A 155 -11.50 -3.12 10.10
CA ASP A 155 -11.39 -4.57 9.93
C ASP A 155 -10.94 -4.97 8.52
N GLN A 156 -11.34 -4.19 7.52
CA GLN A 156 -10.92 -4.42 6.13
C GLN A 156 -9.46 -4.05 5.88
N ILE A 157 -8.96 -2.97 6.49
CA ILE A 157 -7.63 -2.43 6.20
C ILE A 157 -6.56 -3.05 7.13
N LYS A 158 -6.95 -3.56 8.29
CA LYS A 158 -6.05 -4.14 9.31
C LYS A 158 -5.07 -5.19 8.77
N PRO A 159 -5.44 -6.16 7.91
CA PRO A 159 -4.49 -7.11 7.34
C PRO A 159 -3.38 -6.44 6.53
N LEU A 160 -3.72 -5.36 5.81
CA LEU A 160 -2.76 -4.62 5.01
C LEU A 160 -1.80 -3.80 5.89
N LEU A 161 -2.31 -3.16 6.95
CA LEU A 161 -1.46 -2.47 7.93
C LEU A 161 -0.47 -3.43 8.59
N ALA A 162 -0.92 -4.63 8.98
CA ALA A 162 -0.07 -5.63 9.61
C ALA A 162 1.08 -6.04 8.68
N ARG A 163 0.77 -6.30 7.39
CA ARG A 163 1.80 -6.61 6.38
C ARG A 163 2.75 -5.44 6.13
N GLY A 164 2.23 -4.21 6.06
CA GLY A 164 3.05 -3.01 5.92
C GLY A 164 4.03 -2.82 7.08
N ALA A 165 3.58 -3.04 8.31
CA ALA A 165 4.41 -3.00 9.50
C ALA A 165 5.51 -4.08 9.47
N GLN A 166 5.15 -5.31 9.07
CA GLN A 166 6.11 -6.41 8.92
C GLN A 166 7.15 -6.13 7.84
N ALA A 167 6.72 -5.69 6.65
CA ALA A 167 7.60 -5.31 5.55
C ALA A 167 8.57 -4.19 5.96
N GLN A 168 8.09 -3.25 6.78
CA GLN A 168 8.93 -2.18 7.30
C GLN A 168 9.92 -2.64 8.37
N ALA A 169 9.52 -3.57 9.23
CA ALA A 169 10.42 -4.18 10.21
C ALA A 169 11.58 -4.90 9.50
N GLN A 170 11.28 -5.62 8.41
CA GLN A 170 12.27 -6.28 7.56
C GLN A 170 13.19 -5.27 6.86
N ALA A 171 12.65 -4.19 6.29
CA ALA A 171 13.43 -3.19 5.57
C ALA A 171 14.32 -2.33 6.48
N SER A 172 13.88 -2.03 7.71
CA SER A 172 14.54 -1.06 8.59
C SER A 172 15.48 -1.71 9.61
N GLY A 173 15.58 -3.05 9.66
CA GLY A 173 16.39 -3.78 10.63
C GLY A 173 16.06 -3.49 12.10
N GLY A 174 14.88 -2.95 12.43
CA GLY A 174 14.60 -2.48 13.80
C GLY A 174 13.34 -1.65 14.09
N GLY A 175 12.28 -1.74 13.27
CA GLY A 175 10.90 -1.37 13.69
C GLY A 175 10.53 0.10 13.94
N THR A 176 11.44 1.08 13.82
CA THR A 176 11.12 2.47 14.19
C THR A 176 10.40 3.28 13.11
N GLY A 177 10.52 2.92 11.84
CA GLY A 177 10.04 3.79 10.75
C GLY A 177 8.51 3.90 10.67
N PHE A 178 7.76 2.81 10.95
CA PHE A 178 6.30 2.83 10.89
C PHE A 178 5.74 3.67 12.05
N ALA A 179 6.33 3.49 13.23
CA ALA A 179 6.00 4.28 14.42
C ALA A 179 6.24 5.79 14.20
N GLY A 180 7.36 6.16 13.56
CA GLY A 180 7.69 7.55 13.25
C GLY A 180 6.76 8.19 12.21
N ALA A 181 6.38 7.45 11.17
CA ALA A 181 5.42 7.96 10.19
C ALA A 181 3.99 8.04 10.74
N SER A 182 3.63 7.12 11.65
CA SER A 182 2.39 7.15 12.42
C SER A 182 2.37 8.22 13.54
N ALA A 183 3.31 9.17 13.54
CA ALA A 183 3.28 10.31 14.46
C ALA A 183 2.61 11.56 13.86
N SER A 184 2.17 11.52 12.59
CA SER A 184 1.39 12.60 11.98
C SER A 184 -0.07 12.60 12.47
N ALA A 185 -0.78 13.73 12.35
CA ALA A 185 -2.18 13.87 12.78
C ALA A 185 -3.14 12.84 12.14
N GLU A 186 -2.80 12.31 10.96
CA GLU A 186 -3.56 11.30 10.21
C GLU A 186 -3.43 9.89 10.83
N ALA A 187 -2.49 9.70 11.76
CA ALA A 187 -2.22 8.42 12.36
C ALA A 187 -3.17 8.02 13.49
N GLN A 188 -4.03 8.92 13.97
CA GLN A 188 -4.98 8.58 15.03
C GLN A 188 -5.94 7.47 14.58
N ALA A 189 -6.44 7.54 13.34
CA ALA A 189 -7.28 6.49 12.76
C ALA A 189 -6.52 5.16 12.61
N ILE A 190 -5.26 5.22 12.18
CA ILE A 190 -4.37 4.07 12.03
C ILE A 190 -4.08 3.43 13.40
N GLN A 191 -3.77 4.23 14.42
CA GLN A 191 -3.48 3.78 15.79
C GLN A 191 -4.72 3.19 16.48
N GLN A 192 -5.89 3.80 16.27
CA GLN A 192 -7.16 3.26 16.75
C GLN A 192 -7.45 1.92 16.07
N CYS A 193 -7.21 1.82 14.75
CA CYS A 193 -7.42 0.60 14.00
C CYS A 193 -6.48 -0.54 14.41
N LEU A 194 -5.21 -0.21 14.67
CA LEU A 194 -4.24 -1.18 15.21
C LEU A 194 -4.51 -1.55 16.68
N GLY A 195 -5.56 -0.99 17.28
CA GLY A 195 -6.15 -1.52 18.50
C GLY A 195 -5.94 -0.68 19.75
N GLY A 196 -5.77 0.65 19.66
CA GLY A 196 -6.01 1.59 20.76
C GLY A 196 -5.22 1.37 22.08
N SER A 197 -4.35 0.37 22.12
CA SER A 197 -3.46 0.04 23.21
C SER A 197 -2.09 -0.04 22.58
N SER A 198 -1.40 1.09 22.55
CA SER A 198 0.02 1.19 22.20
C SER A 198 0.88 0.07 22.84
N SER A 199 0.41 -0.49 23.95
CA SER A 199 0.87 -1.72 24.61
C SER A 199 0.92 -2.97 23.72
N GLN A 200 -0.12 -3.29 22.93
CA GLN A 200 -0.17 -4.51 22.10
C GLN A 200 0.61 -4.35 20.81
N ALA A 201 0.49 -3.23 20.10
CA ALA A 201 1.29 -2.98 18.89
C ALA A 201 2.80 -2.98 19.22
N THR A 202 3.18 -2.41 20.37
CA THR A 202 4.56 -2.47 20.88
C THR A 202 4.94 -3.87 21.34
N ALA A 203 4.04 -4.62 21.99
CA ALA A 203 4.30 -6.00 22.41
C ALA A 203 4.45 -6.96 21.22
N THR A 204 3.66 -6.81 20.16
CA THR A 204 3.76 -7.61 18.93
C THR A 204 5.02 -7.24 18.15
N ALA A 205 5.31 -5.94 17.98
CA ALA A 205 6.58 -5.52 17.37
C ALA A 205 7.80 -5.98 18.19
N LYS A 206 7.69 -6.04 19.53
CA LYS A 206 8.71 -6.59 20.43
C LYS A 206 8.83 -8.11 20.30
N ALA A 207 7.71 -8.83 20.20
CA ALA A 207 7.68 -10.28 20.00
C ALA A 207 8.25 -10.69 18.63
N GLU A 208 7.96 -9.92 17.58
CA GLU A 208 8.50 -10.14 16.24
C GLU A 208 9.99 -9.76 16.16
N ALA A 209 10.40 -8.63 16.76
CA ALA A 209 11.81 -8.27 16.83
C ALA A 209 12.65 -9.31 17.60
N THR A 210 12.08 -9.97 18.61
CA THR A 210 12.75 -11.07 19.32
C THR A 210 12.72 -12.39 18.54
N SER A 211 11.68 -12.68 17.74
CA SER A 211 11.64 -13.90 16.91
C SER A 211 12.58 -13.87 15.71
N PHE A 212 12.98 -12.69 15.21
CA PHE A 212 13.95 -12.54 14.12
C PHE A 212 15.40 -12.30 14.60
N GLY A 213 15.71 -12.55 15.87
CA GLY A 213 17.07 -12.40 16.40
C GLY A 213 17.53 -10.94 16.55
N GLY A 214 16.60 -10.00 16.68
CA GLY A 214 16.90 -8.60 16.94
C GLY A 214 17.75 -8.44 18.20
N SER A 215 18.87 -7.73 18.07
CA SER A 215 19.79 -7.47 19.18
C SER A 215 19.06 -6.81 20.36
N ALA A 216 19.46 -7.15 21.59
CA ALA A 216 18.86 -6.60 22.82
C ALA A 216 18.75 -5.06 22.84
N ASN A 217 19.62 -4.37 22.10
CA ASN A 217 19.56 -2.92 21.90
C ASN A 217 18.34 -2.42 21.13
N ALA A 218 17.86 -3.15 20.11
CA ALA A 218 16.65 -2.77 19.36
C ALA A 218 15.41 -2.85 20.26
N VAL A 219 15.35 -3.89 21.10
CA VAL A 219 14.29 -4.09 22.09
C VAL A 219 14.33 -3.00 23.17
N ALA A 220 15.52 -2.70 23.72
CA ALA A 220 15.69 -1.66 24.74
C ALA A 220 15.31 -0.26 24.21
N LYS A 221 15.62 0.03 22.94
CA LYS A 221 15.27 1.31 22.31
C LYS A 221 13.75 1.45 22.11
N ALA A 222 13.08 0.39 21.67
CA ALA A 222 11.61 0.36 21.58
C ALA A 222 10.94 0.54 22.96
N GLU A 223 11.46 -0.08 24.02
CA GLU A 223 10.94 0.10 25.38
C GLU A 223 11.10 1.52 25.91
N ALA A 224 12.26 2.14 25.67
CA ALA A 224 12.52 3.53 26.05
C ALA A 224 11.52 4.49 25.39
N THR A 225 11.24 4.32 24.10
CA THR A 225 10.27 5.14 23.36
C THR A 225 8.84 4.95 23.88
N SER A 226 8.42 3.71 24.16
CA SER A 226 7.09 3.43 24.71
C SER A 226 6.90 4.05 26.12
N THR A 227 7.96 4.06 26.93
CA THR A 227 7.92 4.57 28.30
C THR A 227 7.91 6.09 28.33
N ALA A 228 8.69 6.73 27.45
CA ALA A 228 8.61 8.18 27.23
C ALA A 228 7.21 8.62 26.75
N GLY A 229 6.62 7.89 25.79
CA GLY A 229 5.27 8.16 25.29
C GLY A 229 4.19 8.05 26.39
N ARG A 230 4.25 7.00 27.22
CA ARG A 230 3.32 6.86 28.37
C ARG A 230 3.48 7.97 29.41
N LYS A 231 4.71 8.46 29.63
CA LYS A 231 4.97 9.56 30.55
C LYS A 231 4.38 10.87 30.05
N MET A 232 4.49 11.16 28.74
CA MET A 232 3.88 12.34 28.13
C MET A 232 2.34 12.26 28.15
N LEU A 233 1.76 11.10 27.84
CA LEU A 233 0.31 10.94 27.85
C LEU A 233 -0.28 11.11 29.26
N ARG A 234 0.44 10.66 30.30
CA ARG A 234 0.05 10.90 31.70
C ARG A 234 0.20 12.37 32.10
N ALA A 235 1.25 13.05 31.65
CA ALA A 235 1.43 14.48 31.89
C ALA A 235 0.34 15.34 31.23
N ALA A 236 -0.03 15.01 29.98
CA ALA A 236 -1.09 15.70 29.24
C ALA A 236 -2.50 15.48 29.80
N ARG A 237 -2.72 14.42 30.60
CA ARG A 237 -4.00 14.13 31.24
C ARG A 237 -4.12 14.70 32.66
N ALA A 238 -2.99 15.17 33.23
CA ALA A 238 -2.91 15.76 34.55
C ALA A 238 -2.82 17.30 34.53
N ALA A 239 -2.70 17.88 33.33
CA ALA A 239 -2.82 19.31 33.05
C ALA A 239 -4.23 19.61 32.52
#